data_AF-L0DFV2-F1
#
_entry.id   AF-L0DFV2-F1
#
_cell.length_a   1.000
_cell.length_b   1.000
_cell.length_c   1.000
_cell.angle_alpha   90.00
_cell.angle_beta   90.00
_cell.angle_gamma   90.00
#
_symmetry.space_group_name_H-M   'P 1'
#
loop_
_entity.id
_entity.type
_entity.pdbx_description
1 polymer ?
#
loop_
_entity_poly.entity_id
_entity_poly.type
_entity_poly.pdbx_seq_one_letter_code
_entity_poly.pdbx_strand_id
1 'polypeptide(L)'
;MMMDSQSQVRRFGFSSRRFVLFLGLASALAAWPARAEDDAADQDKAVADIQKLGGKVDRDDKAPGKPVTNVSLAITKVSDSDLVVLEKLGKLTRLSLVGTPVTDAGLEHLKGLTELKKLYLVDTKVTDAGLAHLKGLKNLEVLSLVGTQVGDAGVDSLKDLPNLQTLFLLGSKVTDEGTKKAVEALPKTRIDLAAKMAEEAARKKAEEEKKAEEMKKKAEEEAKKKAEEAKKAVEAKVKAEEEAKKKGEEAQKAEEASKKADQEAKVKGEEAKKAVEAKVKAEEEAKKKGEEAQKAEEASKKAEEEAKKVETPKAEEKKPEEKKAEEKK
;
A
#
# COMPACT_ATOMS: atom_id res chain seq x y z
N MET A 1 -45.06 -116.97 10.27
CA MET A 1 -45.75 -115.77 9.77
C MET A 1 -44.80 -114.59 9.91
N MET A 2 -44.46 -113.97 8.76
CA MET A 2 -43.90 -112.61 8.56
C MET A 2 -42.48 -112.33 9.14
N MET A 3 -41.40 -112.30 8.32
CA MET A 3 -40.88 -111.17 7.49
C MET A 3 -40.43 -109.98 8.37
N ASP A 4 -39.26 -109.34 8.26
CA ASP A 4 -38.12 -109.39 7.33
C ASP A 4 -36.97 -108.51 7.91
N SER A 5 -35.77 -108.67 7.35
CA SER A 5 -34.80 -107.61 7.02
C SER A 5 -33.84 -106.97 8.04
N GLN A 6 -32.61 -107.50 8.00
CA GLN A 6 -31.39 -106.82 7.51
C GLN A 6 -30.83 -105.59 8.26
N SER A 7 -29.64 -105.81 8.84
CA SER A 7 -28.35 -105.21 8.44
C SER A 7 -27.57 -104.51 9.57
N GLN A 8 -26.30 -104.89 9.64
CA GLN A 8 -25.31 -104.47 10.62
C GLN A 8 -24.64 -103.14 10.26
N VAL A 9 -24.27 -102.37 11.28
CA VAL A 9 -23.26 -101.31 11.16
C VAL A 9 -22.24 -101.44 12.31
N ARG A 10 -21.00 -101.75 11.96
CA ARG A 10 -19.79 -101.45 12.76
C ARG A 10 -18.67 -101.05 11.81
N ARG A 11 -18.03 -99.89 12.06
CA ARG A 11 -16.61 -99.58 11.81
C ARG A 11 -16.30 -98.28 12.55
N PHE A 12 -15.51 -98.33 13.63
CA PHE A 12 -14.05 -98.24 13.69
C PHE A 12 -13.50 -96.89 13.18
N GLY A 13 -12.99 -96.08 14.11
CA GLY A 13 -12.17 -94.92 13.82
C GLY A 13 -10.72 -95.30 13.52
N PHE A 14 -9.99 -94.45 12.79
CA PHE A 14 -8.53 -94.53 12.69
C PHE A 14 -7.91 -93.15 12.42
N SER A 15 -6.91 -92.84 13.23
CA SER A 15 -5.92 -91.75 13.08
C SER A 15 -4.82 -92.13 12.07
N SER A 16 -4.11 -91.10 11.59
CA SER A 16 -2.72 -91.11 11.09
C SER A 16 -2.43 -91.15 9.58
N ARG A 17 -1.60 -90.16 9.18
CA ARG A 17 -0.53 -90.15 8.16
C ARG A 17 -0.72 -90.99 6.89
N ARG A 18 -0.70 -90.33 5.72
CA ARG A 18 -0.20 -90.93 4.48
C ARG A 18 0.65 -89.96 3.65
N PHE A 19 1.90 -90.38 3.47
CA PHE A 19 2.82 -90.02 2.41
C PHE A 19 2.31 -90.70 1.13
N VAL A 20 2.06 -89.95 0.05
CA VAL A 20 1.88 -90.54 -1.30
C VAL A 20 2.50 -89.60 -2.33
N LEU A 21 3.59 -90.09 -2.94
CA LEU A 21 4.15 -89.64 -4.21
C LEU A 21 3.16 -89.99 -5.34
N PHE A 22 2.75 -89.00 -6.14
CA PHE A 22 2.24 -89.21 -7.49
C PHE A 22 2.78 -88.13 -8.43
N LEU A 23 3.61 -88.57 -9.38
CA LEU A 23 3.85 -87.92 -10.67
C LEU A 23 2.67 -88.26 -11.58
N GLY A 24 1.99 -87.26 -12.12
CA GLY A 24 0.93 -87.45 -13.12
C GLY A 24 0.23 -86.14 -13.46
N LEU A 25 0.35 -85.72 -14.72
CA LEU A 25 -0.21 -84.49 -15.28
C LEU A 25 -1.73 -84.33 -15.05
N ALA A 26 -2.15 -83.06 -15.08
CA ALA A 26 -3.52 -82.54 -15.21
C ALA A 26 -4.34 -82.34 -13.92
N SER A 27 -4.05 -81.25 -13.22
CA SER A 27 -5.08 -80.46 -12.52
C SER A 27 -4.64 -79.01 -12.42
N ALA A 28 -4.80 -78.27 -13.52
CA ALA A 28 -4.68 -76.81 -13.55
C ALA A 28 -5.97 -76.20 -14.11
N LEU A 29 -7.13 -76.59 -13.58
CA LEU A 29 -8.43 -76.04 -14.02
C LEU A 29 -9.46 -75.82 -12.90
N ALA A 30 -9.07 -75.81 -11.63
CA ALA A 30 -10.03 -75.51 -10.54
C ALA A 30 -9.43 -74.67 -9.40
N ALA A 31 -8.66 -73.63 -9.75
CA ALA A 31 -8.29 -72.58 -8.80
C ALA A 31 -8.84 -71.23 -9.28
N TRP A 32 -10.17 -71.12 -9.48
CA TRP A 32 -10.94 -69.86 -9.47
C TRP A 32 -12.45 -70.19 -9.42
N PRO A 33 -13.18 -69.78 -8.36
CA PRO A 33 -13.77 -68.43 -8.31
C PRO A 33 -13.61 -67.65 -6.98
N ALA A 34 -13.21 -68.30 -5.88
CA ALA A 34 -13.31 -67.70 -4.53
C ALA A 34 -12.58 -66.34 -4.40
N ARG A 35 -11.42 -66.19 -5.05
CA ARG A 35 -10.61 -64.97 -4.95
C ARG A 35 -11.19 -63.77 -5.73
N ALA A 36 -11.93 -63.98 -6.82
CA ALA A 36 -12.64 -62.88 -7.49
C ALA A 36 -13.90 -62.46 -6.75
N GLU A 37 -14.55 -63.38 -6.04
CA GLU A 37 -15.72 -63.06 -5.22
C GLU A 37 -15.32 -62.20 -4.02
N ASP A 38 -14.19 -62.53 -3.36
CA ASP A 38 -13.62 -61.73 -2.28
C ASP A 38 -13.18 -60.33 -2.77
N ASP A 39 -12.50 -60.25 -3.92
CA ASP A 39 -12.09 -58.97 -4.52
C ASP A 39 -13.30 -58.07 -4.88
N ALA A 40 -14.42 -58.67 -5.30
CA ALA A 40 -15.65 -57.94 -5.61
C ALA A 40 -16.35 -57.42 -4.34
N ALA A 41 -16.38 -58.22 -3.27
CA ALA A 41 -16.96 -57.81 -1.99
C ALA A 41 -16.17 -56.66 -1.34
N ASP A 42 -14.84 -56.70 -1.42
CA ASP A 42 -13.98 -55.60 -0.96
C ASP A 42 -14.20 -54.32 -1.78
N GLN A 43 -14.40 -54.44 -3.09
CA GLN A 43 -14.77 -53.30 -3.94
C GLN A 43 -16.15 -52.74 -3.61
N ASP A 44 -17.15 -53.58 -3.32
CA ASP A 44 -18.49 -53.13 -2.93
C ASP A 44 -18.46 -52.30 -1.65
N LYS A 45 -17.67 -52.74 -0.66
CA LYS A 45 -17.44 -51.97 0.57
C LYS A 45 -16.75 -50.63 0.28
N ALA A 46 -15.69 -50.65 -0.54
CA ALA A 46 -14.98 -49.44 -0.94
C ALA A 46 -15.91 -48.44 -1.66
N VAL A 47 -16.80 -48.93 -2.53
CA VAL A 47 -17.80 -48.10 -3.20
C VAL A 47 -18.78 -47.48 -2.22
N ALA A 48 -19.29 -48.25 -1.25
CA ALA A 48 -20.20 -47.73 -0.24
C ALA A 48 -19.53 -46.62 0.61
N ASP A 49 -18.26 -46.81 0.97
CA ASP A 49 -17.51 -45.82 1.74
C ASP A 49 -17.21 -44.55 0.91
N ILE A 50 -16.84 -44.69 -0.37
CA ILE A 50 -16.69 -43.56 -1.30
C ILE A 50 -18.01 -42.79 -1.47
N GLN A 51 -19.14 -43.49 -1.58
CA GLN A 51 -20.46 -42.84 -1.70
C GLN A 51 -20.84 -42.07 -0.42
N LYS A 52 -20.53 -42.59 0.76
CA LYS A 52 -20.72 -41.86 2.03
C LYS A 52 -19.88 -40.58 2.11
N LEU A 53 -18.71 -40.58 1.48
CA LEU A 53 -17.84 -39.40 1.35
C LEU A 53 -18.34 -38.39 0.31
N GLY A 54 -19.48 -38.66 -0.36
CA GLY A 54 -20.03 -37.83 -1.43
C GLY A 54 -19.40 -38.10 -2.80
N GLY A 55 -18.63 -39.18 -2.91
CA GLY A 55 -17.97 -39.60 -4.14
C GLY A 55 -18.89 -40.30 -5.13
N LYS A 56 -18.50 -40.26 -6.40
CA LYS A 56 -19.15 -40.97 -7.50
C LYS A 56 -18.22 -42.06 -8.03
N VAL A 57 -18.79 -43.20 -8.42
CA VAL A 57 -18.05 -44.36 -8.89
C VAL A 57 -18.71 -44.93 -10.14
N ASP A 58 -17.90 -45.22 -11.17
CA ASP A 58 -18.32 -45.98 -12.34
C ASP A 58 -17.59 -47.33 -12.37
N ARG A 59 -18.32 -48.36 -12.83
CA ARG A 59 -17.80 -49.72 -13.04
C ARG A 59 -17.81 -50.06 -14.53
N ASP A 60 -16.89 -50.92 -14.94
CA ASP A 60 -16.93 -51.49 -16.29
C ASP A 60 -17.89 -52.68 -16.34
N ASP A 61 -19.13 -52.44 -16.79
CA ASP A 61 -20.15 -53.48 -16.94
C ASP A 61 -19.80 -54.59 -17.95
N LYS A 62 -18.82 -54.36 -18.84
CA LYS A 62 -18.44 -55.30 -19.90
C LYS A 62 -17.32 -56.24 -19.46
N ALA A 63 -16.55 -55.87 -18.44
CA ALA A 63 -15.44 -56.68 -17.94
C ALA A 63 -15.90 -57.69 -16.88
N PRO A 64 -15.29 -58.90 -16.83
CA PRO A 64 -15.54 -59.86 -15.76
C PRO A 64 -15.32 -59.24 -14.38
N GLY A 65 -16.25 -59.47 -13.45
CA GLY A 65 -16.17 -58.92 -12.08
C GLY A 65 -16.56 -57.44 -11.96
N LYS A 66 -16.96 -56.78 -13.06
CA LYS A 66 -17.43 -55.38 -13.09
C LYS A 66 -16.56 -54.43 -12.25
N PRO A 67 -15.24 -54.37 -12.51
CA PRO A 67 -14.33 -53.64 -11.65
C PRO A 67 -14.65 -52.14 -11.64
N VAL A 68 -14.35 -51.49 -10.53
CA VAL A 68 -14.37 -50.03 -10.45
C VAL A 68 -13.25 -49.45 -11.32
N THR A 69 -13.62 -48.62 -12.29
CA THR A 69 -12.67 -48.03 -13.26
C THR A 69 -12.56 -46.53 -13.11
N ASN A 70 -13.60 -45.85 -12.60
CA ASN A 70 -13.59 -44.41 -12.38
C ASN A 70 -14.07 -44.07 -10.98
N VAL A 71 -13.38 -43.14 -10.33
CA VAL A 71 -13.77 -42.55 -9.05
C VAL A 71 -13.65 -41.03 -9.16
N SER A 72 -14.69 -40.32 -8.72
CA SER A 72 -14.67 -38.87 -8.55
C SER A 72 -15.02 -38.50 -7.11
N LEU A 73 -14.07 -37.87 -6.43
CA LEU A 73 -14.23 -37.26 -5.12
C LEU A 73 -14.22 -35.72 -5.24
N ALA A 74 -14.47 -35.19 -6.43
CA ALA A 74 -14.38 -33.77 -6.70
C ALA A 74 -15.35 -32.94 -5.82
N ILE A 75 -14.85 -31.82 -5.28
CA ILE A 75 -15.59 -30.86 -4.45
C ILE A 75 -16.21 -31.53 -3.21
N THR A 76 -15.50 -32.51 -2.66
CA THR A 76 -15.85 -33.15 -1.38
C THR A 76 -14.88 -32.73 -0.28
N LYS A 77 -15.19 -33.09 0.98
CA LYS A 77 -14.34 -32.80 2.13
C LYS A 77 -13.34 -33.92 2.43
N VAL A 78 -13.07 -34.82 1.48
CA VAL A 78 -12.16 -35.94 1.69
C VAL A 78 -10.76 -35.45 2.05
N SER A 79 -10.19 -36.09 3.07
CA SER A 79 -8.85 -35.87 3.57
C SER A 79 -7.91 -37.00 3.15
N ASP A 80 -6.62 -36.87 3.45
CA ASP A 80 -5.60 -37.86 3.09
C ASP A 80 -5.93 -39.27 3.64
N SER A 81 -6.43 -39.35 4.88
CA SER A 81 -6.79 -40.63 5.51
C SER A 81 -7.97 -41.32 4.84
N ASP A 82 -8.85 -40.56 4.19
CA ASP A 82 -10.02 -41.13 3.51
C ASP A 82 -9.63 -41.85 2.21
N LEU A 83 -8.45 -41.53 1.65
CA LEU A 83 -7.98 -42.12 0.39
C LEU A 83 -7.48 -43.56 0.54
N VAL A 84 -7.31 -44.08 1.76
CA VAL A 84 -6.96 -45.50 2.01
C VAL A 84 -7.94 -46.46 1.34
N VAL A 85 -9.20 -46.05 1.19
CA VAL A 85 -10.25 -46.83 0.51
C VAL A 85 -9.90 -47.12 -0.96
N LEU A 86 -9.12 -46.24 -1.60
CA LEU A 86 -8.74 -46.38 -3.00
C LEU A 86 -7.75 -47.51 -3.23
N GLU A 87 -6.97 -47.92 -2.23
CA GLU A 87 -5.98 -49.00 -2.35
C GLU A 87 -6.59 -50.34 -2.76
N LYS A 88 -7.89 -50.53 -2.51
CA LYS A 88 -8.65 -51.73 -2.90
C LYS A 88 -9.12 -51.71 -4.36
N LEU A 89 -8.94 -50.59 -5.06
CA LEU A 89 -9.42 -50.37 -6.43
C LEU A 89 -8.29 -50.53 -7.45
N GLY A 90 -7.61 -51.68 -7.46
CA GLY A 90 -6.43 -51.91 -8.31
C GLY A 90 -6.67 -51.82 -9.83
N LYS A 91 -7.92 -51.75 -10.28
CA LYS A 91 -8.32 -51.56 -11.69
C LYS A 91 -8.76 -50.13 -12.02
N LEU A 92 -8.57 -49.20 -11.08
CA LEU A 92 -8.92 -47.80 -11.28
C LEU A 92 -8.10 -47.17 -12.39
N THR A 93 -8.78 -46.60 -13.38
CA THR A 93 -8.16 -45.94 -14.55
C THR A 93 -8.30 -44.42 -14.50
N ARG A 94 -9.31 -43.90 -13.79
CA ARG A 94 -9.58 -42.47 -13.65
C ARG A 94 -9.87 -42.11 -12.20
N LEU A 95 -9.13 -41.13 -11.69
CA LEU A 95 -9.35 -40.54 -10.37
C LEU A 95 -9.43 -39.02 -10.46
N SER A 96 -10.47 -38.45 -9.85
CA SER A 96 -10.63 -37.00 -9.69
C SER A 96 -10.67 -36.62 -8.21
N LEU A 97 -9.72 -35.78 -7.79
CA LEU A 97 -9.62 -35.20 -6.44
C LEU A 97 -9.78 -33.67 -6.49
N VAL A 98 -10.41 -33.15 -7.55
CA VAL A 98 -10.55 -31.71 -7.81
C VAL A 98 -11.19 -30.98 -6.63
N GLY A 99 -10.57 -29.90 -6.15
CA GLY A 99 -11.11 -29.03 -5.10
C GLY A 99 -11.21 -29.71 -3.74
N THR A 100 -10.41 -30.74 -3.48
CA THR A 100 -10.32 -31.42 -2.18
C THR A 100 -9.14 -30.91 -1.36
N PRO A 101 -9.17 -30.99 -0.02
CA PRO A 101 -8.05 -30.56 0.83
C PRO A 101 -6.85 -31.53 0.85
N VAL A 102 -6.82 -32.53 -0.04
CA VAL A 102 -5.78 -33.55 -0.14
C VAL A 102 -4.38 -32.94 -0.30
N THR A 103 -3.41 -33.53 0.38
CA THR A 103 -1.99 -33.14 0.40
C THR A 103 -1.09 -34.25 -0.17
N ASP A 104 0.22 -34.06 -0.07
CA ASP A 104 1.22 -35.06 -0.48
C ASP A 104 1.03 -36.41 0.21
N ALA A 105 0.59 -36.41 1.48
CA ALA A 105 0.34 -37.65 2.23
C ALA A 105 -0.79 -38.48 1.62
N GLY A 106 -1.83 -37.84 1.07
CA GLY A 106 -2.92 -38.56 0.41
C GLY A 106 -2.48 -39.28 -0.87
N LEU A 107 -1.47 -38.77 -1.57
CA LEU A 107 -0.96 -39.40 -2.79
C LEU A 107 -0.20 -40.70 -2.52
N GLU A 108 0.22 -40.96 -1.29
CA GLU A 108 0.84 -42.24 -0.91
C GLU A 108 -0.10 -43.42 -1.17
N HIS A 109 -1.39 -43.26 -0.91
CA HIS A 109 -2.41 -44.29 -1.12
C HIS A 109 -2.65 -44.61 -2.61
N LEU A 110 -2.09 -43.83 -3.53
CA LEU A 110 -2.23 -44.06 -4.98
C LEU A 110 -1.14 -44.96 -5.56
N LYS A 111 -0.05 -45.25 -4.83
CA LYS A 111 1.13 -45.98 -5.34
C LYS A 111 0.78 -47.33 -5.97
N GLY A 112 -0.23 -48.02 -5.45
CA GLY A 112 -0.68 -49.34 -5.91
C GLY A 112 -1.61 -49.31 -7.14
N LEU A 113 -2.06 -48.13 -7.57
CA LEU A 113 -3.05 -47.98 -8.65
C LEU A 113 -2.38 -47.98 -10.02
N THR A 114 -1.63 -49.04 -10.34
CA THR A 114 -0.76 -49.09 -11.53
C THR A 114 -1.51 -49.00 -12.86
N GLU A 115 -2.82 -49.25 -12.87
CA GLU A 115 -3.71 -49.10 -14.03
C GLU A 115 -4.23 -47.66 -14.24
N LEU A 116 -3.85 -46.72 -13.36
CA LEU A 116 -4.34 -45.35 -13.41
C LEU A 116 -3.79 -44.63 -14.65
N LYS A 117 -4.72 -44.11 -15.46
CA LYS A 117 -4.44 -43.37 -16.71
C LYS A 117 -4.69 -41.88 -16.57
N LYS A 118 -5.66 -41.49 -15.76
CA LYS A 118 -6.10 -40.09 -15.64
C LYS A 118 -6.21 -39.69 -14.19
N LEU A 119 -5.42 -38.69 -13.79
CA LEU A 119 -5.41 -38.14 -12.44
C LEU A 119 -5.63 -36.63 -12.48
N TYR A 120 -6.66 -36.16 -11.78
CA TYR A 120 -6.98 -34.74 -11.67
C TYR A 120 -6.80 -34.27 -10.23
N LEU A 121 -5.81 -33.40 -10.00
CA LEU A 121 -5.44 -32.83 -8.70
C LEU A 121 -5.72 -31.32 -8.64
N VAL A 122 -6.68 -30.84 -9.44
CA VAL A 122 -6.97 -29.41 -9.56
C VAL A 122 -7.35 -28.82 -8.21
N ASP A 123 -6.77 -27.67 -7.85
CA ASP A 123 -7.03 -26.95 -6.60
C ASP A 123 -6.84 -27.80 -5.33
N THR A 124 -5.86 -28.72 -5.35
CA THR A 124 -5.43 -29.48 -4.17
C THR A 124 -4.18 -28.86 -3.53
N LYS A 125 -3.80 -29.33 -2.34
CA LYS A 125 -2.62 -28.84 -1.61
C LYS A 125 -1.33 -29.63 -1.91
N VAL A 126 -1.32 -30.37 -3.01
CA VAL A 126 -0.17 -31.16 -3.45
C VAL A 126 1.00 -30.25 -3.83
N THR A 127 2.21 -30.69 -3.47
CA THR A 127 3.50 -30.05 -3.73
C THR A 127 4.42 -30.97 -4.54
N ASP A 128 5.66 -30.53 -4.78
CA ASP A 128 6.70 -31.34 -5.43
C ASP A 128 6.94 -32.69 -4.73
N ALA A 129 6.80 -32.74 -3.40
CA ALA A 129 7.01 -33.96 -2.63
C ALA A 129 5.97 -35.04 -2.94
N GLY A 130 4.70 -34.66 -3.15
CA GLY A 130 3.63 -35.59 -3.47
C GLY A 130 3.80 -36.27 -4.83
N LEU A 131 4.41 -35.60 -5.81
CA LEU A 131 4.66 -36.18 -7.14
C LEU A 131 5.62 -37.38 -7.10
N ALA A 132 6.48 -37.47 -6.07
CA ALA A 132 7.35 -38.62 -5.88
C ALA A 132 6.57 -39.94 -5.69
N HIS A 133 5.34 -39.87 -5.16
CA HIS A 133 4.47 -41.03 -5.00
C HIS A 133 3.84 -41.51 -6.31
N LEU A 134 3.84 -40.69 -7.37
CA LEU A 134 3.26 -41.04 -8.66
C LEU A 134 4.25 -41.77 -9.58
N LYS A 135 5.53 -41.89 -9.23
CA LYS A 135 6.58 -42.50 -10.08
C LYS A 135 6.28 -43.92 -10.55
N GLY A 136 5.50 -44.69 -9.78
CA GLY A 136 5.09 -46.05 -10.11
C GLY A 136 3.94 -46.14 -11.12
N LEU A 137 3.24 -45.04 -11.39
CA LEU A 137 2.05 -44.99 -12.24
C LEU A 137 2.42 -44.89 -13.71
N LYS A 138 3.10 -45.93 -14.22
CA LYS A 138 3.67 -45.94 -15.59
C LYS A 138 2.61 -45.83 -16.69
N ASN A 139 1.35 -46.13 -16.39
CA ASN A 139 0.23 -46.01 -17.33
C ASN A 139 -0.45 -44.64 -17.32
N LEU A 140 0.06 -43.67 -16.53
CA LEU A 140 -0.55 -42.35 -16.45
C LEU A 140 -0.39 -41.60 -17.78
N GLU A 141 -1.50 -41.25 -18.40
CA GLU A 141 -1.61 -40.55 -19.69
C GLU A 141 -1.95 -39.07 -19.49
N VAL A 142 -2.80 -38.76 -18.51
CA VAL A 142 -3.28 -37.39 -18.23
C VAL A 142 -3.06 -37.05 -16.77
N LEU A 143 -2.34 -35.97 -16.52
CA LEU A 143 -2.15 -35.40 -15.18
C LEU A 143 -2.54 -33.92 -15.19
N SER A 144 -3.46 -33.54 -14.30
CA SER A 144 -3.81 -32.15 -14.08
C SER A 144 -3.32 -31.67 -12.72
N LEU A 145 -2.41 -30.68 -12.73
CA LEU A 145 -1.82 -30.04 -11.55
C LEU A 145 -2.28 -28.57 -11.43
N VAL A 146 -3.42 -28.24 -12.03
CA VAL A 146 -3.92 -26.86 -12.05
C VAL A 146 -4.19 -26.37 -10.64
N GLY A 147 -3.74 -25.16 -10.30
CA GLY A 147 -3.97 -24.56 -8.97
C GLY A 147 -3.27 -25.28 -7.80
N THR A 148 -2.31 -26.17 -8.08
CA THR A 148 -1.52 -26.86 -7.04
C THR A 148 -0.29 -26.04 -6.63
N GLN A 149 0.46 -26.50 -5.62
CA GLN A 149 1.70 -25.86 -5.20
C GLN A 149 2.95 -26.47 -5.83
N VAL A 150 2.79 -27.30 -6.86
CA VAL A 150 3.90 -27.89 -7.61
C VAL A 150 4.71 -26.82 -8.34
N GLY A 151 6.03 -26.89 -8.26
CA GLY A 151 6.99 -26.07 -8.98
C GLY A 151 7.86 -26.86 -9.95
N ASP A 152 8.96 -26.23 -10.38
CA ASP A 152 9.84 -26.76 -11.42
C ASP A 152 10.47 -28.12 -11.06
N ALA A 153 10.83 -28.31 -9.79
CA ALA A 153 11.43 -29.55 -9.31
C ALA A 153 10.43 -30.72 -9.36
N GLY A 154 9.17 -30.46 -9.04
CA GLY A 154 8.11 -31.46 -9.14
C GLY A 154 7.87 -31.89 -10.59
N VAL A 155 7.81 -30.95 -11.54
CA VAL A 155 7.63 -31.30 -12.96
C VAL A 155 8.81 -32.08 -13.53
N ASP A 156 10.05 -31.78 -13.12
CA ASP A 156 11.23 -32.58 -13.53
C ASP A 156 11.11 -34.05 -13.09
N SER A 157 10.44 -34.33 -11.98
CA SER A 157 10.20 -35.71 -11.51
C SER A 157 9.24 -36.51 -12.39
N LEU A 158 8.45 -35.85 -13.25
CA LEU A 158 7.49 -36.50 -14.14
C LEU A 158 8.12 -37.15 -15.38
N LYS A 159 9.40 -36.90 -15.65
CA LYS A 159 10.15 -37.54 -16.77
C LYS A 159 10.18 -39.07 -16.70
N ASP A 160 9.99 -39.61 -15.49
CA ASP A 160 9.95 -41.05 -15.25
C ASP A 160 8.60 -41.69 -15.64
N LEU A 161 7.62 -40.91 -16.14
CA LEU A 161 6.30 -41.38 -16.58
C LEU A 161 6.26 -41.54 -18.11
N PRO A 162 6.54 -42.74 -18.66
CA PRO A 162 6.81 -42.92 -20.08
C PRO A 162 5.58 -42.72 -20.98
N ASN A 163 4.38 -42.84 -20.41
CA ASN A 163 3.11 -42.76 -21.15
C ASN A 163 2.38 -41.43 -20.94
N LEU A 164 3.00 -40.44 -20.27
CA LEU A 164 2.34 -39.16 -20.01
C LEU A 164 2.16 -38.40 -21.32
N GLN A 165 0.90 -38.15 -21.71
CA GLN A 165 0.53 -37.50 -22.96
C GLN A 165 0.04 -36.08 -22.75
N THR A 166 -0.59 -35.77 -21.61
CA THR A 166 -1.15 -34.45 -21.35
C THR A 166 -0.87 -34.01 -19.92
N LEU A 167 -0.31 -32.81 -19.77
CA LEU A 167 0.01 -32.19 -18.49
C LEU A 167 -0.57 -30.78 -18.42
N PHE A 168 -1.42 -30.52 -17.42
CA PHE A 168 -1.98 -29.19 -17.17
C PHE A 168 -1.29 -28.54 -15.97
N LEU A 169 -0.71 -27.36 -16.16
CA LEU A 169 0.12 -26.66 -15.15
C LEU A 169 -0.40 -25.27 -14.77
N LEU A 170 -1.58 -24.86 -15.26
CA LEU A 170 -2.14 -23.54 -14.99
C LEU A 170 -2.23 -23.25 -13.48
N GLY A 171 -1.83 -22.07 -13.02
CA GLY A 171 -1.95 -21.69 -11.61
C GLY A 171 -1.07 -22.50 -10.65
N SER A 172 -0.17 -23.36 -11.17
CA SER A 172 0.88 -23.99 -10.37
C SER A 172 2.05 -23.02 -10.14
N LYS A 173 3.02 -23.41 -9.32
CA LYS A 173 4.26 -22.64 -9.06
C LYS A 173 5.36 -22.89 -10.10
N VAL A 174 5.03 -23.52 -11.22
CA VAL A 174 5.98 -23.79 -12.31
C VAL A 174 6.31 -22.49 -13.05
N THR A 175 7.59 -22.18 -13.18
CA THR A 175 8.10 -21.00 -13.90
C THR A 175 8.08 -21.22 -15.41
N ASP A 176 8.37 -20.17 -16.18
CA ASP A 176 8.47 -20.31 -17.64
C ASP A 176 9.73 -21.07 -18.03
N GLU A 177 10.80 -20.93 -17.27
CA GLU A 177 12.02 -21.74 -17.38
C GLU A 177 11.73 -23.22 -17.10
N GLY A 178 11.02 -23.52 -16.02
CA GLY A 178 10.60 -24.89 -15.68
C GLY A 178 9.71 -25.50 -16.76
N THR A 179 8.81 -24.70 -17.33
CA THR A 179 7.96 -25.10 -18.45
C THR A 179 8.80 -25.46 -19.68
N LYS A 180 9.78 -24.64 -20.06
CA LYS A 180 10.68 -24.92 -21.19
C LYS A 180 11.44 -26.24 -20.98
N LYS A 181 12.01 -26.43 -19.79
CA LYS A 181 12.69 -27.68 -19.42
C LYS A 181 11.74 -28.88 -19.47
N ALA A 182 10.50 -28.71 -19.02
CA ALA A 182 9.49 -29.77 -19.09
C ALA A 182 9.17 -30.16 -20.53
N VAL A 183 9.05 -29.19 -21.45
CA VAL A 183 8.85 -29.47 -22.89
C VAL A 183 10.03 -30.24 -23.48
N GLU A 184 11.26 -29.91 -23.09
CA GLU A 184 12.47 -30.61 -23.53
C GLU A 184 12.57 -32.04 -22.96
N ALA A 185 12.24 -32.22 -21.68
CA ALA A 185 12.32 -33.50 -20.98
C ALA A 185 11.16 -34.45 -21.33
N LEU A 186 10.01 -33.90 -21.70
CA LEU A 186 8.78 -34.63 -22.03
C LEU A 186 8.32 -34.30 -23.47
N PRO A 187 9.09 -34.65 -24.50
CA PRO A 187 8.83 -34.22 -25.88
C PRO A 187 7.54 -34.80 -26.49
N LYS A 188 7.00 -35.86 -25.89
CA LYS A 188 5.74 -36.49 -26.32
C LYS A 188 4.52 -35.99 -25.53
N THR A 189 4.74 -35.19 -24.49
CA THR A 189 3.68 -34.70 -23.61
C THR A 189 3.22 -33.33 -24.07
N ARG A 190 1.92 -33.19 -24.34
CA ARG A 190 1.29 -31.90 -24.54
C ARG A 190 1.17 -31.20 -23.19
N ILE A 191 1.95 -30.13 -23.01
CA ILE A 191 1.84 -29.25 -21.86
C ILE A 191 0.87 -28.12 -22.20
N ASP A 192 -0.27 -28.08 -21.53
CA ASP A 192 -1.28 -27.04 -21.76
C ASP A 192 -0.94 -25.78 -20.97
N LEU A 193 -0.51 -24.76 -21.70
CA LEU A 193 -0.11 -23.44 -21.20
C LEU A 193 -1.12 -22.34 -21.56
N ALA A 194 -2.19 -22.69 -22.28
CA ALA A 194 -3.05 -21.72 -22.96
C ALA A 194 -3.73 -20.74 -22.00
N ALA A 195 -3.96 -21.14 -20.75
CA ALA A 195 -4.55 -20.27 -19.75
C ALA A 195 -3.52 -19.46 -18.93
N LYS A 196 -2.24 -19.90 -18.87
CA LYS A 196 -1.21 -19.26 -18.03
C LYS A 196 -0.88 -17.87 -18.56
N MET A 197 -0.80 -17.76 -19.89
CA MET A 197 -0.58 -16.48 -20.59
C MET A 197 -1.77 -15.52 -20.47
N ALA A 198 -3.00 -16.04 -20.40
CA ALA A 198 -4.20 -15.22 -20.27
C ALA A 198 -4.36 -14.66 -18.84
N GLU A 199 -4.06 -15.46 -17.82
CA GLU A 199 -4.12 -15.04 -16.41
C GLU A 199 -2.98 -14.07 -16.05
N GLU A 200 -1.76 -14.30 -16.55
CA GLU A 200 -0.64 -13.39 -16.34
C GLU A 200 -0.88 -12.03 -17.00
N ALA A 201 -1.48 -12.00 -18.20
CA ALA A 201 -1.92 -10.77 -18.84
C ALA A 201 -3.00 -10.04 -18.03
N ALA A 202 -3.95 -10.77 -17.45
CA ALA A 202 -4.97 -10.19 -16.58
C ALA A 202 -4.38 -9.64 -15.26
N ARG A 203 -3.40 -10.34 -14.68
CA ARG A 203 -2.72 -9.91 -13.44
C ARG A 203 -1.88 -8.66 -13.67
N LYS A 204 -1.13 -8.57 -14.77
CA LYS A 204 -0.37 -7.37 -15.15
C LYS A 204 -1.30 -6.17 -15.32
N LYS A 205 -2.43 -6.37 -16.00
CA LYS A 205 -3.45 -5.32 -16.18
C LYS A 205 -4.04 -4.85 -14.83
N ALA A 206 -4.34 -5.78 -13.92
CA ALA A 206 -4.86 -5.44 -12.59
C ALA A 206 -3.82 -4.73 -11.69
N GLU A 207 -2.53 -5.07 -11.82
CA GLU A 207 -1.46 -4.39 -11.09
C GLU A 207 -1.21 -2.97 -11.61
N GLU A 208 -1.30 -2.77 -12.93
CA GLU A 208 -1.24 -1.44 -13.56
C GLU A 208 -2.42 -0.56 -13.14
N GLU A 209 -3.64 -1.10 -13.11
CA GLU A 209 -4.82 -0.37 -12.64
C GLU A 209 -4.69 0.04 -11.16
N LYS A 210 -4.18 -0.84 -10.28
CA LYS A 210 -3.91 -0.51 -8.88
C LYS A 210 -2.84 0.57 -8.72
N LYS A 211 -1.74 0.49 -9.48
CA LYS A 211 -0.70 1.53 -9.47
C LYS A 211 -1.25 2.88 -9.95
N ALA A 212 -2.10 2.88 -10.97
CA ALA A 212 -2.76 4.08 -11.46
C ALA A 212 -3.71 4.69 -10.41
N GLU A 213 -4.47 3.86 -9.68
CA GLU A 213 -5.33 4.31 -8.60
C GLU A 213 -4.53 4.92 -7.43
N GLU A 214 -3.40 4.31 -7.06
CA GLU A 214 -2.52 4.82 -6.00
C GLU A 214 -1.86 6.15 -6.40
N MET A 215 -1.40 6.29 -7.66
CA MET A 215 -0.87 7.55 -8.18
C MET A 215 -1.93 8.66 -8.19
N LYS A 216 -3.17 8.33 -8.56
CA LYS A 216 -4.28 9.29 -8.55
C LYS A 216 -4.60 9.78 -7.13
N LYS A 217 -4.60 8.88 -6.14
CA LYS A 217 -4.80 9.25 -4.72
C LYS A 217 -3.68 10.16 -4.20
N LYS A 218 -2.41 9.87 -4.53
CA LYS A 218 -1.28 10.73 -4.16
C LYS A 218 -1.37 12.12 -4.80
N ALA A 219 -1.75 12.20 -6.08
CA ALA A 219 -1.95 13.48 -6.76
C ALA A 219 -3.10 14.31 -6.15
N GLU A 220 -4.20 13.66 -5.74
CA GLU A 220 -5.31 14.33 -5.07
C GLU A 220 -4.91 14.87 -3.68
N GLU A 221 -4.12 14.11 -2.91
CA GLU A 221 -3.60 14.56 -1.62
C GLU A 221 -2.66 15.77 -1.76
N GLU A 222 -1.77 15.74 -2.76
CA GLU A 222 -0.86 16.86 -3.04
C GLU A 222 -1.61 18.12 -3.49
N ALA A 223 -2.65 17.97 -4.32
CA ALA A 223 -3.51 19.08 -4.74
C ALA A 223 -4.27 19.69 -3.55
N LYS A 224 -4.75 18.87 -2.60
CA LYS A 224 -5.39 19.35 -1.37
C LYS A 224 -4.43 20.15 -0.50
N LYS A 225 -3.19 19.70 -0.32
CA LYS A 225 -2.15 20.44 0.43
C LYS A 225 -1.85 21.80 -0.20
N LYS A 226 -1.65 21.84 -1.53
CA LYS A 226 -1.43 23.09 -2.27
C LYS A 226 -2.62 24.05 -2.17
N ALA A 227 -3.85 23.54 -2.19
CA ALA A 227 -5.05 24.35 -2.03
C ALA A 227 -5.18 24.92 -0.59
N GLU A 228 -4.80 24.16 0.43
CA GLU A 228 -4.77 24.64 1.82
C GLU A 228 -3.72 25.73 2.02
N GLU A 229 -2.53 25.57 1.45
CA GLU A 229 -1.45 26.56 1.49
C GLU A 229 -1.85 27.85 0.77
N ALA A 230 -2.49 27.74 -0.40
CA ALA A 230 -3.04 28.88 -1.12
C ALA A 230 -4.12 29.60 -0.31
N LYS A 231 -5.00 28.89 0.39
CA LYS A 231 -6.00 29.48 1.29
C LYS A 231 -5.35 30.26 2.43
N LYS A 232 -4.32 29.69 3.08
CA LYS A 232 -3.55 30.38 4.13
C LYS A 232 -2.87 31.64 3.61
N ALA A 233 -2.31 31.61 2.40
CA ALA A 233 -1.70 32.78 1.78
C ALA A 233 -2.73 33.89 1.47
N VAL A 234 -3.94 33.52 1.02
CA VAL A 234 -5.03 34.47 0.81
C VAL A 234 -5.47 35.09 2.14
N GLU A 235 -5.65 34.29 3.19
CA GLU A 235 -6.04 34.79 4.52
C GLU A 235 -4.98 35.75 5.10
N ALA A 236 -3.69 35.44 4.92
CA ALA A 236 -2.60 36.31 5.33
C ALA A 236 -2.59 37.66 4.57
N LYS A 237 -2.88 37.63 3.26
CA LYS A 237 -3.00 38.86 2.46
C LYS A 237 -4.18 39.73 2.90
N VAL A 238 -5.33 39.12 3.19
CA VAL A 238 -6.50 39.84 3.71
C VAL A 238 -6.19 40.52 5.04
N LYS A 239 -5.51 39.82 5.97
CA LYS A 239 -5.06 40.41 7.25
C LYS A 239 -4.09 41.56 7.05
N ALA A 240 -3.12 41.42 6.15
CA ALA A 240 -2.17 42.48 5.85
C ALA A 240 -2.84 43.72 5.22
N GLU A 241 -3.83 43.52 4.35
CA GLU A 241 -4.61 44.60 3.75
C GLU A 241 -5.48 45.34 4.79
N GLU A 242 -6.08 44.59 5.73
CA GLU A 242 -6.85 45.17 6.84
C GLU A 242 -5.96 45.99 7.80
N GLU A 243 -4.76 45.48 8.11
CA GLU A 243 -3.76 46.22 8.91
C GLU A 243 -3.23 47.47 8.21
N ALA A 244 -2.99 47.39 6.90
CA ALA A 244 -2.59 48.54 6.10
C ALA A 244 -3.68 49.62 6.07
N LYS A 245 -4.95 49.22 6.00
CA LYS A 245 -6.09 50.14 6.06
C LYS A 245 -6.18 50.85 7.41
N LYS A 246 -6.00 50.13 8.52
CA LYS A 246 -5.95 50.73 9.88
C LYS A 246 -4.81 51.74 10.03
N LYS A 247 -3.61 51.40 9.54
CA LYS A 247 -2.47 52.33 9.53
C LYS A 247 -2.70 53.55 8.64
N GLY A 248 -3.40 53.37 7.52
CA GLY A 248 -3.82 54.47 6.64
C GLY A 248 -4.78 55.43 7.33
N GLU A 249 -5.80 54.91 8.03
CA GLU A 249 -6.73 55.74 8.82
C GLU A 249 -6.03 56.47 9.97
N GLU A 250 -5.06 55.83 10.62
CA GLU A 250 -4.28 56.44 11.71
C GLU A 250 -3.32 57.54 11.19
N ALA A 251 -2.68 57.30 10.04
CA ALA A 251 -1.86 58.30 9.35
C ALA A 251 -2.68 59.51 8.87
N GLN A 252 -3.90 59.29 8.38
CA GLN A 252 -4.82 60.38 8.01
C GLN A 252 -5.20 61.24 9.22
N LYS A 253 -5.51 60.61 10.36
CA LYS A 253 -5.79 61.35 11.61
C LYS A 253 -4.58 62.15 12.10
N ALA A 254 -3.37 61.61 11.96
CA ALA A 254 -2.14 62.31 12.30
C ALA A 254 -1.86 63.49 11.36
N GLU A 255 -2.12 63.34 10.06
CA GLU A 255 -1.99 64.41 9.07
C GLU A 255 -3.01 65.54 9.32
N GLU A 256 -4.25 65.20 9.68
CA GLU A 256 -5.28 66.17 10.02
C GLU A 256 -4.94 66.94 11.32
N ALA A 257 -4.39 66.25 12.32
CA ALA A 257 -3.89 66.88 13.55
C ALA A 257 -2.70 67.82 13.29
N SER A 258 -1.79 67.43 12.40
CA SER A 258 -0.66 68.25 11.95
C SER A 258 -1.15 69.53 11.25
N LYS A 259 -2.09 69.42 10.31
CA LYS A 259 -2.67 70.58 9.62
C LYS A 259 -3.35 71.54 10.61
N LYS A 260 -4.04 71.02 11.62
CA LYS A 260 -4.66 71.82 12.68
C LYS A 260 -3.62 72.57 13.52
N ALA A 261 -2.50 71.91 13.87
CA ALA A 261 -1.39 72.52 14.60
C ALA A 261 -0.69 73.62 13.79
N ASP A 262 -0.47 73.40 12.49
CA ASP A 262 0.10 74.41 11.58
C ASP A 262 -0.81 75.63 11.43
N GLN A 263 -2.14 75.43 11.44
CA GLN A 263 -3.11 76.51 11.42
C GLN A 263 -3.06 77.34 12.71
N GLU A 264 -2.99 76.69 13.88
CA GLU A 264 -2.81 77.37 15.16
C GLU A 264 -1.47 78.13 15.23
N ALA A 265 -0.38 77.56 14.69
CA ALA A 265 0.92 78.21 14.64
C ALA A 265 0.92 79.45 13.73
N LYS A 266 0.21 79.41 12.60
CA LYS A 266 0.01 80.58 11.74
C LYS A 266 -0.74 81.71 12.43
N VAL A 267 -1.81 81.39 13.17
CA VAL A 267 -2.56 82.39 13.95
C VAL A 267 -1.67 83.04 15.01
N LYS A 268 -0.90 82.23 15.76
CA LYS A 268 0.07 82.75 16.74
C LYS A 268 1.19 83.58 16.10
N GLY A 269 1.62 83.21 14.89
CA GLY A 269 2.61 83.95 14.11
C GLY A 269 2.10 85.32 13.63
N GLU A 270 0.83 85.43 13.24
CA GLU A 270 0.20 86.72 12.90
C GLU A 270 0.03 87.61 14.13
N GLU A 271 -0.35 87.05 15.29
CA GLU A 271 -0.38 87.80 16.56
C GLU A 271 1.03 88.32 16.94
N ALA A 272 2.05 87.49 16.78
CA ALA A 272 3.43 87.88 17.03
C ALA A 272 3.91 88.98 16.05
N LYS A 273 3.54 88.90 14.76
CA LYS A 273 3.84 89.97 13.79
C LYS A 273 3.19 91.29 14.16
N LYS A 274 1.92 91.28 14.57
CA LYS A 274 1.24 92.50 15.06
C LYS A 274 1.95 93.10 16.29
N ALA A 275 2.45 92.26 17.19
CA ALA A 275 3.22 92.72 18.35
C ALA A 275 4.58 93.33 17.98
N VAL A 276 5.26 92.78 16.97
CA VAL A 276 6.52 93.32 16.45
C VAL A 276 6.29 94.65 15.73
N GLU A 277 5.25 94.75 14.91
CA GLU A 277 4.90 95.99 14.19
C GLU A 277 4.54 97.13 15.15
N ALA A 278 3.88 96.81 16.27
CA ALA A 278 3.64 97.76 17.36
C ALA A 278 4.94 98.24 18.03
N LYS A 279 5.93 97.35 18.21
CA LYS A 279 7.25 97.72 18.74
C LYS A 279 8.05 98.60 17.78
N VAL A 280 8.04 98.29 16.48
CA VAL A 280 8.74 99.08 15.46
C VAL A 280 8.18 100.50 15.38
N LYS A 281 6.85 100.67 15.45
CA LYS A 281 6.24 102.00 15.54
C LYS A 281 6.70 102.80 16.77
N ALA A 282 6.82 102.14 17.92
CA ALA A 282 7.32 102.79 19.13
C ALA A 282 8.81 103.21 19.01
N GLU A 283 9.62 102.40 18.31
CA GLU A 283 11.04 102.69 18.09
C GLU A 283 11.26 103.81 17.06
N GLU A 284 10.42 103.90 16.02
CA GLU A 284 10.46 104.98 15.03
C GLU A 284 10.04 106.33 15.63
N GLU A 285 9.04 106.36 16.52
CA GLU A 285 8.70 107.55 17.31
C GLU A 285 9.85 107.99 18.23
N ALA A 286 10.59 107.05 18.81
CA ALA A 286 11.76 107.35 19.63
C ALA A 286 12.91 107.94 18.78
N LYS A 287 13.13 107.43 17.56
CA LYS A 287 14.14 107.97 16.62
C LYS A 287 13.84 109.39 16.15
N LYS A 288 12.58 109.72 15.87
CA LYS A 288 12.19 111.10 15.51
C LYS A 288 12.49 112.09 16.63
N LYS A 289 12.28 111.70 17.89
CA LYS A 289 12.66 112.52 19.06
C LYS A 289 14.18 112.66 19.20
N GLY A 290 14.95 111.66 18.76
CA GLY A 290 16.42 111.69 18.76
C GLY A 290 17.02 112.61 17.69
N GLU A 291 16.45 112.65 16.48
CA GLU A 291 16.92 113.53 15.40
C GLU A 291 16.63 115.02 15.66
N GLU A 292 15.53 115.33 16.37
CA GLU A 292 15.25 116.70 16.82
C GLU A 292 16.28 117.20 17.85
N ALA A 293 16.76 116.31 18.73
CA ALA A 293 17.79 116.62 19.71
C ALA A 293 19.17 116.87 19.06
N GLN A 294 19.52 116.13 18.00
CA GLN A 294 20.81 116.29 17.31
C GLN A 294 20.90 117.59 16.48
N LYS A 295 19.80 118.06 15.88
CA LYS A 295 19.78 119.37 15.19
C LYS A 295 19.97 120.56 16.15
N ALA A 296 19.59 120.42 17.42
CA ALA A 296 19.84 121.45 18.43
C ALA A 296 21.32 121.52 18.84
N GLU A 297 22.03 120.39 18.84
CA GLU A 297 23.44 120.35 19.24
C GLU A 297 24.38 120.93 18.16
N GLU A 298 24.12 120.67 16.88
CA GLU A 298 24.96 121.10 15.76
C GLU A 298 24.88 122.62 15.48
N ALA A 299 23.78 123.27 15.87
CA ALA A 299 23.64 124.73 15.83
C ALA A 299 24.52 125.44 16.87
N SER A 300 24.85 124.79 18.00
CA SER A 300 25.67 125.40 19.05
C SER A 300 27.17 125.42 18.70
N LYS A 301 27.69 124.36 18.05
CA LYS A 301 29.12 124.25 17.73
C LYS A 301 29.59 125.19 16.63
N LYS A 302 28.69 125.70 15.77
CA LYS A 302 29.04 126.66 14.72
C LYS A 302 29.17 128.11 15.22
N ALA A 303 28.75 128.40 16.46
CA ALA A 303 28.77 129.75 17.02
C ALA A 303 30.02 130.05 17.86
N GLU A 304 30.85 129.06 18.22
CA GLU A 304 31.84 129.24 19.29
C GLU A 304 33.29 129.51 18.83
N GLU A 305 33.68 129.25 17.58
CA GLU A 305 35.09 129.44 17.15
C GLU A 305 35.27 130.48 16.04
N GLU A 306 34.49 131.57 16.08
CA GLU A 306 34.77 132.82 15.34
C GLU A 306 35.22 133.98 16.27
N ALA A 307 35.50 133.75 17.55
CA ALA A 307 35.81 134.85 18.47
C ALA A 307 36.79 134.50 19.61
N LYS A 308 38.11 134.73 19.39
CA LYS A 308 39.16 135.24 20.34
C LYS A 308 40.57 134.97 19.76
N LYS A 309 41.26 135.85 19.01
CA LYS A 309 41.84 137.21 19.24
C LYS A 309 43.09 137.22 20.16
N VAL A 310 44.20 137.78 19.63
CA VAL A 310 45.64 137.66 20.01
C VAL A 310 46.04 138.07 21.46
N GLU A 311 46.79 137.16 22.12
CA GLU A 311 47.68 137.10 23.32
C GLU A 311 47.64 138.02 24.58
N THR A 312 47.48 137.35 25.76
CA THR A 312 48.09 137.49 27.14
C THR A 312 47.99 138.81 27.95
N PRO A 313 48.27 138.91 29.30
CA PRO A 313 48.85 137.97 30.32
C PRO A 313 48.30 137.99 31.82
N LYS A 314 48.73 136.99 32.65
CA LYS A 314 49.14 136.88 34.11
C LYS A 314 48.29 137.27 35.38
N ALA A 315 48.43 136.41 36.43
CA ALA A 315 48.30 136.56 37.94
C ALA A 315 46.91 136.43 38.64
N GLU A 316 46.73 136.04 39.93
CA GLU A 316 47.26 135.05 40.91
C GLU A 316 46.32 135.06 42.18
N GLU A 317 46.14 133.93 42.91
CA GLU A 317 45.46 133.67 44.24
C GLU A 317 43.92 133.84 44.43
N LYS A 318 43.11 133.03 45.19
CA LYS A 318 43.17 131.67 45.83
C LYS A 318 41.78 131.22 46.42
N LYS A 319 41.59 129.88 46.52
CA LYS A 319 40.59 128.88 47.10
C LYS A 319 39.86 129.11 48.47
N PRO A 320 38.97 128.19 49.01
CA PRO A 320 38.45 126.87 48.52
C PRO A 320 36.96 126.41 48.76
N GLU A 321 36.53 125.46 47.89
CA GLU A 321 35.63 124.25 48.00
C GLU A 321 34.20 124.25 48.61
N GLU A 322 33.19 123.91 47.77
CA GLU A 322 31.75 123.69 48.08
C GLU A 322 31.21 122.39 47.44
N LYS A 323 30.45 121.54 48.18
CA LYS A 323 28.98 121.34 48.26
C LYS A 323 28.30 120.73 47.02
N LYS A 324 27.70 119.52 47.15
CA LYS A 324 26.35 119.18 47.70
C LYS A 324 25.22 119.68 46.79
N ALA A 325 24.11 119.00 46.54
CA ALA A 325 23.38 117.89 47.16
C ALA A 325 22.34 117.42 46.10
N GLU A 326 21.85 116.18 46.04
CA GLU A 326 20.63 115.68 46.76
C GLU A 326 19.42 116.65 46.60
N GLU A 327 18.18 116.24 46.31
CA GLU A 327 17.38 115.16 46.92
C GLU A 327 15.95 115.12 46.28
N LYS A 328 15.30 113.94 46.37
CA LYS A 328 13.84 113.65 46.52
C LYS A 328 12.78 114.21 45.53
N LYS A 329 12.14 113.30 44.78
CA LYS A 329 10.83 112.68 45.14
C LYS A 329 10.48 111.52 44.20
#